data_AF-M8BG03-F1
#
_entry.id   AF-M8BG03-F1
#
_cell.length_a   1.000
_cell.length_b   1.000
_cell.length_c   1.000
_cell.angle_alpha   90.00
_cell.angle_beta   90.00
_cell.angle_gamma   90.00
#
_symmetry.space_group_name_H-M   'P 1'
#
loop_
_entity.id
_entity.type
_entity.pdbx_description
1 polymer ?
#
loop_
_entity_poly.entity_id
_entity_poly.type
_entity_poly.pdbx_seq_one_letter_code
_entity_poly.pdbx_strand_id
1 'polypeptide(L)'
;MIVEKLLQYPHLVGSEARDDLYGMLPSSLRSSLRRHLPRNLGIYDAFLAHDWREALEKTLAWLAPMAHNMMRWQADRSFEQQHQMEVQLRGGNGNGNVLLLQTLYFADRDKTEAVLCELLVGLNYICRYEQQQSALLDCSSSVDFDDCTVDQWHASMHQ
;
A
#
# COMPACT_ATOMS: atom_id res chain seq x y z
N MET A 1 -10.36 -3.52 -1.05
CA MET A 1 -9.08 -4.07 -1.54
C MET A 1 -8.00 -3.90 -0.47
N ILE A 2 -6.93 -4.70 -0.45
CA ILE A 2 -5.85 -4.55 0.56
C ILE A 2 -5.28 -3.13 0.52
N VAL A 3 -5.01 -2.61 -0.68
CA VAL A 3 -4.43 -1.26 -0.91
C VAL A 3 -5.25 -0.13 -0.28
N GLU A 4 -6.59 -0.20 -0.34
CA GLU A 4 -7.47 0.81 0.29
C GLU A 4 -7.37 0.77 1.82
N LYS A 5 -7.30 -0.44 2.40
CA LYS A 5 -7.10 -0.59 3.84
C LYS A 5 -5.75 -0.06 4.30
N LEU A 6 -4.71 -0.22 3.47
CA LEU A 6 -3.38 0.35 3.73
C LEU A 6 -3.41 1.88 3.72
N LEU A 7 -4.20 2.50 2.83
CA LEU A 7 -4.37 3.95 2.81
C LEU A 7 -5.16 4.46 4.03
N GLN A 8 -6.09 3.65 4.53
CA GLN A 8 -6.91 3.99 5.70
C GLN A 8 -6.15 3.81 7.03
N TYR A 9 -5.24 2.84 7.10
CA TYR A 9 -4.46 2.54 8.30
C TYR A 9 -2.96 2.34 7.98
N PRO A 10 -2.23 3.39 7.56
CA PRO A 10 -0.84 3.25 7.12
C PRO A 10 0.10 2.84 8.26
N HIS A 11 -0.16 3.30 9.48
CA HIS A 11 0.57 2.92 10.70
C HIS A 11 0.48 1.43 11.07
N LEU A 12 -0.52 0.68 10.57
CA LEU A 12 -0.65 -0.76 10.84
C LEU A 12 0.24 -1.64 9.94
N VAL A 13 0.98 -1.04 9.01
CA VAL A 13 1.81 -1.78 8.05
C VAL A 13 3.17 -2.09 8.68
N GLY A 14 3.28 -3.26 9.29
CA GLY A 14 4.54 -3.81 9.79
C GLY A 14 5.55 -4.13 8.66
N SER A 15 6.83 -4.20 9.01
CA SER A 15 7.90 -4.53 8.05
C SER A 15 7.67 -5.88 7.36
N GLU A 16 7.22 -6.88 8.11
CA GLU A 16 6.93 -8.23 7.60
C GLU A 16 5.82 -8.21 6.53
N ALA A 17 4.66 -7.61 6.85
CA ALA A 17 3.54 -7.50 5.91
C ALA A 17 3.91 -6.71 4.64
N ARG A 18 4.79 -5.71 4.75
CA ARG A 18 5.32 -4.97 3.59
C ARG A 18 6.22 -5.85 2.73
N ASP A 19 7.09 -6.64 3.37
CA ASP A 19 8.05 -7.49 2.66
C ASP A 19 7.31 -8.65 1.94
N ASP A 20 6.27 -9.21 2.56
CA ASP A 20 5.35 -10.17 1.93
C ASP A 20 4.63 -9.56 0.72
N LEU A 21 4.06 -8.36 0.88
CA LEU A 21 3.41 -7.63 -0.20
C LEU A 21 4.35 -7.46 -1.39
N TYR A 22 5.60 -7.05 -1.15
CA TYR A 22 6.61 -6.93 -2.21
C TYR A 22 7.04 -8.28 -2.77
N GLY A 23 7.07 -9.35 -1.97
CA GLY A 23 7.33 -10.72 -2.41
C GLY A 23 6.28 -11.24 -3.40
N MET A 24 5.02 -10.80 -3.26
CA MET A 24 3.91 -11.17 -4.13
C MET A 24 3.89 -10.43 -5.49
N LEU A 25 4.75 -9.43 -5.70
CA LEU A 25 4.74 -8.64 -6.93
C LEU A 25 5.53 -9.32 -8.08
N PRO A 26 5.08 -9.17 -9.35
CA PRO A 26 5.83 -9.60 -10.52
C PRO A 26 7.25 -9.03 -10.55
N SER A 27 8.20 -9.79 -11.11
CA SER A 27 9.63 -9.41 -11.15
C SER A 27 9.88 -8.07 -11.86
N SER A 28 9.14 -7.78 -12.94
CA SER A 28 9.22 -6.51 -13.66
C SER A 28 8.77 -5.34 -12.79
N LEU A 29 7.63 -5.48 -12.12
CA LEU A 29 7.09 -4.48 -11.20
C LEU A 29 8.02 -4.24 -10.00
N ARG A 30 8.56 -5.31 -9.39
CA ARG A 30 9.56 -5.19 -8.31
C ARG A 30 10.81 -4.45 -8.76
N SER A 31 11.24 -4.67 -10.00
CA SER A 31 12.43 -4.02 -10.54
C SER A 31 12.17 -2.53 -10.81
N SER A 32 10.96 -2.20 -11.28
CA SER A 32 10.53 -0.82 -11.43
C SER A 32 10.42 -0.10 -10.09
N LEU A 33 9.74 -0.70 -9.11
CA LEU A 33 9.66 -0.17 -7.75
C LEU A 33 11.03 0.09 -7.15
N ARG A 34 11.99 -0.83 -7.28
CA ARG A 34 13.35 -0.62 -6.76
C ARG A 34 14.07 0.59 -7.36
N ARG A 35 13.69 1.04 -8.56
CA ARG A 35 14.23 2.28 -9.17
C ARG A 35 13.53 3.54 -8.66
N HIS A 36 12.25 3.44 -8.32
CA HIS A 36 11.43 4.58 -7.93
C HIS A 36 11.28 4.76 -6.41
N LEU A 37 11.47 3.70 -5.62
CA LEU A 37 11.42 3.76 -4.16
C LEU A 37 12.72 4.37 -3.64
N PRO A 38 12.67 5.51 -2.95
CA PRO A 38 13.85 6.07 -2.35
C PRO A 38 14.38 5.16 -1.24
N ARG A 39 15.70 4.96 -1.18
CA ARG A 39 16.32 4.08 -0.18
C ARG A 39 16.25 4.61 1.24
N ASN A 40 16.17 5.93 1.42
CA ASN A 40 15.85 6.66 2.65
C ASN A 40 15.82 8.15 2.30
N LEU A 41 14.64 8.76 2.22
CA LEU A 41 14.55 10.21 2.31
C LEU A 41 14.51 10.56 3.79
N GLY A 42 15.19 11.64 4.18
CA GLY A 42 15.22 12.13 5.55
C GLY A 42 13.85 12.54 6.06
N ILE A 43 13.61 13.84 6.22
CA ILE A 43 12.35 14.37 6.74
C ILE A 43 11.27 14.25 5.64
N TYR A 44 10.17 13.57 5.94
CA TYR A 44 8.97 13.53 5.08
C TYR A 44 8.12 14.80 5.28
N ASP A 45 7.61 15.35 4.19
CA ASP A 45 6.87 16.60 4.13
C ASP A 45 5.34 16.37 4.19
N ALA A 46 4.66 17.19 4.98
CA ALA A 46 3.23 17.05 5.25
C ALA A 46 2.36 17.41 4.03
N PHE A 47 2.74 18.45 3.26
CA PHE A 47 1.98 18.86 2.08
C PHE A 47 2.09 17.81 0.99
N LEU A 48 3.29 17.29 0.75
CA LEU A 48 3.50 16.21 -0.21
C LEU A 48 2.78 14.92 0.21
N ALA A 49 2.75 14.59 1.51
CA ALA A 49 1.99 13.45 2.01
C ALA A 49 0.48 13.62 1.75
N HIS A 50 -0.04 14.82 1.94
CA HIS A 50 -1.44 15.16 1.64
C HIS A 50 -1.76 15.04 0.15
N ASP A 51 -0.91 15.58 -0.73
CA ASP A 51 -1.07 15.49 -2.18
C ASP A 51 -1.08 14.03 -2.64
N TRP A 52 -0.16 13.22 -2.11
CA TRP A 52 -0.15 11.78 -2.37
C TRP A 52 -1.45 11.11 -1.92
N ARG A 53 -1.97 11.48 -0.76
CA ARG A 53 -3.21 10.91 -0.21
C ARG A 53 -4.40 11.22 -1.11
N GLU A 54 -4.54 12.47 -1.56
CA GLU A 54 -5.59 12.84 -2.52
C GLU A 54 -5.45 12.10 -3.86
N ALA A 55 -4.24 12.01 -4.40
CA ALA A 55 -3.98 11.32 -5.67
C ALA A 55 -4.32 9.83 -5.58
N LEU A 56 -3.96 9.19 -4.46
CA LEU A 56 -4.28 7.80 -4.15
C LEU A 56 -5.79 7.58 -4.02
N GLU A 57 -6.49 8.44 -3.29
CA GLU A 57 -7.95 8.35 -3.15
C GLU A 57 -8.66 8.48 -4.50
N LYS A 58 -8.28 9.47 -5.32
CA LYS A 58 -8.82 9.65 -6.68
C LYS A 58 -8.59 8.42 -7.54
N THR A 59 -7.39 7.83 -7.46
CA THR A 59 -7.06 6.64 -8.26
C THR A 59 -7.81 5.40 -7.79
N LEU A 60 -7.90 5.20 -6.47
CA LEU A 60 -8.63 4.08 -5.89
C LEU A 60 -10.14 4.20 -6.14
N ALA A 61 -10.71 5.40 -6.15
CA ALA A 61 -12.14 5.61 -6.38
C ALA A 61 -12.63 5.01 -7.72
N TRP A 62 -11.82 5.10 -8.79
CA TRP A 62 -12.18 4.50 -10.08
C TRP A 62 -11.71 3.04 -10.20
N LEU A 63 -10.62 2.65 -9.53
CA LEU A 63 -10.14 1.27 -9.50
C LEU A 63 -11.05 0.33 -8.71
N ALA A 64 -11.61 0.80 -7.60
CA ALA A 64 -12.44 0.00 -6.69
C ALA A 64 -13.61 -0.71 -7.40
N PRO A 65 -14.48 -0.01 -8.17
CA PRO A 65 -15.57 -0.68 -8.89
C PRO A 65 -15.04 -1.62 -9.99
N MET A 66 -13.92 -1.30 -10.64
CA MET A 66 -13.32 -2.19 -11.64
C MET A 66 -12.78 -3.48 -11.00
N ALA A 67 -12.07 -3.36 -9.88
CA ALA A 67 -11.56 -4.50 -9.12
C ALA A 67 -12.72 -5.37 -8.60
N HIS A 68 -13.80 -4.75 -8.09
CA HIS A 68 -14.99 -5.49 -7.66
C HIS A 68 -15.65 -6.25 -8.83
N ASN A 69 -15.79 -5.59 -9.98
CA ASN A 69 -16.31 -6.24 -11.19
C ASN A 69 -15.41 -7.38 -11.66
N MET A 70 -14.09 -7.22 -11.61
CA MET A 70 -13.14 -8.25 -11.99
C MET A 70 -13.17 -9.44 -11.03
N MET A 71 -13.27 -9.20 -9.71
CA MET A 71 -13.44 -10.25 -8.71
C MET A 71 -14.76 -11.02 -8.90
N ARG A 72 -15.86 -10.31 -9.16
CA ARG A 72 -17.16 -10.92 -9.47
C ARG A 72 -17.08 -11.75 -10.75
N TRP A 73 -16.55 -11.17 -11.82
CA TRP A 73 -16.37 -11.86 -13.10
C TRP A 73 -15.48 -13.11 -12.97
N GLN A 74 -14.40 -13.04 -12.18
CA GLN A 74 -13.54 -14.19 -11.89
C GLN A 74 -14.28 -15.25 -11.07
N ALA A 75 -15.10 -14.87 -10.09
CA ALA A 75 -15.90 -15.81 -9.31
C ALA A 75 -16.95 -16.52 -10.17
N ASP A 76 -17.67 -15.77 -11.01
CA ASP A 76 -18.65 -16.30 -11.95
C ASP A 76 -17.98 -17.26 -12.94
N ARG A 77 -16.83 -16.88 -13.51
CA ARG A 77 -16.02 -17.75 -14.36
C ARG A 77 -15.44 -18.97 -13.64
N SER A 78 -15.15 -18.87 -12.35
CA SER A 78 -14.64 -20.01 -11.57
C SER A 78 -15.75 -21.02 -11.33
N PHE A 79 -16.95 -20.55 -11.00
CA PHE A 79 -18.16 -21.36 -10.88
C PHE A 79 -18.54 -21.98 -12.23
N GLU A 80 -18.52 -21.18 -13.29
CA GLU A 80 -18.84 -21.61 -14.65
C GLU A 80 -17.76 -22.54 -15.23
N GLN A 81 -16.48 -22.38 -14.89
CA GLN A 81 -15.43 -23.34 -15.22
C GLN A 81 -15.57 -24.66 -14.46
N GLN A 82 -15.96 -24.62 -13.18
CA GLN A 82 -16.26 -25.83 -12.42
C GLN A 82 -17.46 -26.58 -13.03
N HIS A 83 -18.50 -25.87 -13.43
CA HIS A 83 -19.67 -26.42 -14.10
C HIS A 83 -19.37 -26.87 -15.55
N GLN A 84 -18.53 -26.13 -16.27
CA GLN A 84 -18.04 -26.52 -17.60
C GLN A 84 -17.05 -27.67 -17.54
N MET A 85 -16.26 -27.86 -16.49
CA MET A 85 -15.45 -29.08 -16.30
C MET A 85 -16.35 -30.29 -16.08
N GLU A 86 -17.41 -30.15 -15.29
CA GLU A 86 -18.43 -31.19 -15.10
C GLU A 86 -19.13 -31.54 -16.44
N VAL A 87 -19.44 -30.54 -17.28
CA VAL A 87 -20.02 -30.74 -18.62
C VAL A 87 -18.98 -31.18 -19.66
N GLN A 88 -17.71 -30.78 -19.57
CA GLN A 88 -16.62 -31.15 -20.48
C GLN A 88 -16.19 -32.61 -20.28
N LEU A 89 -16.22 -33.10 -19.04
CA LEU A 89 -16.16 -34.55 -18.77
C LEU A 89 -17.32 -35.31 -19.43
N ARG A 90 -18.40 -34.60 -19.81
CA ARG A 90 -19.57 -35.11 -20.56
C ARG A 90 -19.61 -34.70 -22.04
N GLY A 91 -18.63 -33.93 -22.53
CA GLY A 91 -18.43 -33.52 -23.93
C GLY A 91 -18.77 -32.05 -24.25
N GLY A 92 -17.75 -31.19 -24.46
CA GLY A 92 -17.93 -29.87 -25.10
C GLY A 92 -16.84 -28.81 -24.82
N ASN A 93 -15.88 -28.66 -25.73
CA ASN A 93 -14.68 -27.80 -25.65
C ASN A 93 -14.88 -26.38 -26.25
N GLY A 94 -14.28 -25.34 -25.65
CA GLY A 94 -13.63 -24.28 -26.45
C GLY A 94 -13.72 -22.80 -26.02
N ASN A 95 -14.82 -22.32 -25.45
CA ASN A 95 -15.07 -20.86 -25.44
C ASN A 95 -14.25 -20.02 -24.44
N GLY A 96 -13.72 -20.63 -23.37
CA GLY A 96 -13.01 -19.90 -22.31
C GLY A 96 -11.65 -19.32 -22.71
N ASN A 97 -10.94 -19.99 -23.63
CA ASN A 97 -9.54 -19.66 -23.99
C ASN A 97 -9.43 -18.46 -24.92
N VAL A 98 -10.36 -18.30 -25.87
CA VAL A 98 -10.34 -17.20 -26.85
C VAL A 98 -10.56 -15.85 -26.14
N LEU A 99 -11.51 -15.80 -25.21
CA LEU A 99 -11.82 -14.57 -24.47
C LEU A 99 -10.68 -14.17 -23.52
N LEU A 100 -9.99 -15.15 -22.91
CA LEU A 100 -8.82 -14.90 -22.06
C LEU A 100 -7.63 -14.36 -22.87
N LEU A 101 -7.39 -14.94 -24.05
CA LEU A 101 -6.35 -14.49 -24.98
C LEU A 101 -6.65 -13.06 -25.47
N GLN A 102 -7.92 -12.75 -25.72
CA GLN A 102 -8.36 -11.44 -26.19
C GLN A 102 -8.24 -10.36 -25.10
N THR A 103 -8.59 -10.67 -23.84
CA THR A 103 -8.38 -9.74 -22.71
C THR A 103 -6.89 -9.50 -22.42
N LEU A 104 -6.06 -10.54 -22.46
CA LEU A 104 -4.60 -10.40 -22.27
C LEU A 104 -3.93 -9.61 -23.40
N TYR A 105 -4.40 -9.76 -24.65
CA TYR A 105 -3.87 -9.04 -25.80
C TYR A 105 -4.12 -7.52 -25.71
N PHE A 106 -5.25 -7.11 -25.13
CA PHE A 106 -5.62 -5.69 -25.03
C PHE A 106 -5.14 -4.98 -23.76
N ALA A 107 -4.71 -5.71 -22.74
CA ALA A 107 -4.17 -5.10 -21.53
C ALA A 107 -2.73 -4.61 -21.77
N ASP A 108 -2.53 -3.29 -21.77
CA ASP A 108 -1.20 -2.70 -21.81
C ASP A 108 -0.51 -2.92 -20.47
N ARG A 109 0.27 -4.01 -20.41
CA ARG A 109 0.99 -4.44 -19.22
C ARG A 109 1.89 -3.34 -18.67
N ASP A 110 2.60 -2.62 -19.53
CA ASP A 110 3.57 -1.61 -19.12
C ASP A 110 2.86 -0.39 -18.53
N LYS A 111 1.76 0.06 -19.14
CA LYS A 111 0.92 1.13 -18.57
C LYS A 111 0.33 0.72 -17.22
N THR A 112 -0.13 -0.52 -17.10
CA THR A 112 -0.71 -1.03 -15.85
C THR A 112 0.33 -1.10 -14.73
N GLU A 113 1.52 -1.62 -15.04
CA GLU A 113 2.62 -1.69 -14.08
C GLU A 113 3.12 -0.30 -13.66
N ALA A 114 3.13 0.68 -14.57
CA ALA A 114 3.49 2.07 -14.24
C ALA A 114 2.52 2.68 -13.20
N VAL A 115 1.21 2.54 -13.40
CA VAL A 115 0.19 3.02 -12.45
C VAL A 115 0.32 2.31 -11.09
N LEU A 116 0.55 1.00 -11.09
CA LEU A 116 0.79 0.24 -9.85
C LEU A 116 2.06 0.68 -9.13
N CYS A 117 3.12 1.02 -9.88
CA CYS A 117 4.34 1.57 -9.31
C CYS A 117 4.08 2.91 -8.61
N GLU A 118 3.39 3.85 -9.26
CA GLU A 118 3.06 5.15 -8.68
C GLU A 118 2.22 5.01 -7.40
N LEU A 119 1.20 4.14 -7.42
CA LEU A 119 0.38 3.84 -6.25
C LEU A 119 1.23 3.39 -5.05
N LEU A 120 2.14 2.44 -5.29
CA LEU A 120 2.98 1.87 -4.23
C LEU A 120 4.05 2.85 -3.74
N VAL A 121 4.56 3.73 -4.59
CA VAL A 121 5.48 4.81 -4.20
C VAL A 121 4.76 5.82 -3.31
N GLY A 122 3.57 6.26 -3.70
CA GLY A 122 2.76 7.18 -2.88
C GLY A 122 2.38 6.58 -1.52
N LEU A 123 1.96 5.31 -1.49
CA LEU A 123 1.67 4.61 -0.25
C LEU A 123 2.89 4.49 0.65
N ASN A 124 4.06 4.17 0.07
CA ASN A 124 5.30 4.12 0.82
C ASN A 124 5.62 5.46 1.48
N TYR A 125 5.42 6.57 0.75
CA TYR A 125 5.62 7.92 1.27
C TYR A 125 4.71 8.21 2.47
N ILE A 126 3.41 7.95 2.35
CA ILE A 126 2.43 8.19 3.42
C ILE A 126 2.76 7.34 4.66
N CYS A 127 3.03 6.04 4.49
CA CYS A 127 3.39 5.18 5.62
C CYS A 127 4.63 5.68 6.37
N ARG A 128 5.65 6.16 5.63
CA ARG A 128 6.87 6.69 6.23
C ARG A 128 6.64 8.03 6.93
N TYR A 129 5.83 8.90 6.35
CA TYR A 129 5.43 10.16 6.98
C TYR A 129 4.70 9.92 8.30
N GLU A 130 3.70 9.03 8.34
CA GLU A 130 2.99 8.71 9.59
C GLU A 130 3.93 8.11 10.65
N GLN A 131 4.81 7.19 10.26
CA GLN A 131 5.82 6.63 11.18
C GLN A 131 6.74 7.70 11.75
N GLN A 132 7.17 8.67 10.94
CA GLN A 132 7.97 9.80 11.41
C GLN A 132 7.17 10.66 12.40
N GLN A 133 5.90 10.93 12.12
CA GLN A 133 5.05 11.73 13.02
C GLN A 133 4.80 11.01 14.35
N SER A 134 4.50 9.71 14.33
CA SER A 134 4.35 8.89 15.54
C SER A 134 5.61 8.91 16.39
N ALA A 135 6.78 8.72 15.78
CA ALA A 135 8.06 8.77 16.50
C ALA A 135 8.33 10.16 17.13
N LEU A 136 7.98 11.25 16.45
CA LEU A 136 8.13 12.61 17.01
C LEU A 136 7.18 12.86 18.19
N LEU A 137 5.94 12.36 18.11
CA LEU A 137 4.97 12.45 19.20
C LEU A 137 5.39 11.63 20.41
N ASP A 138 5.94 10.43 20.20
CA ASP A 138 6.50 9.58 21.26
C ASP A 138 7.73 10.21 21.93
N CYS A 139 8.56 10.94 21.17
CA CYS A 139 9.65 11.73 21.76
C CYS A 139 9.14 12.93 22.57
N SER A 140 8.01 13.54 22.18
CA SER A 140 7.41 14.67 22.90
C SER A 140 6.66 14.25 24.16
N SER A 141 6.17 13.01 24.25
CA SER A 141 5.54 12.48 25.47
C SER A 141 6.56 11.99 26.50
N SER A 142 7.83 11.81 26.10
CA SER A 142 8.95 11.44 26.97
C SER A 142 9.56 12.62 27.74
N VAL A 143 9.18 13.88 27.47
CA VAL A 143 9.81 15.07 28.09
C VAL A 143 9.11 15.57 29.36
N ASP A 144 8.03 14.91 29.80
CA ASP A 144 7.34 15.25 31.04
C ASP A 144 7.71 14.27 32.17
N PHE A 145 8.98 14.26 32.59
CA PHE A 145 9.36 13.77 33.92
C PHE A 145 10.74 14.28 34.37
N ASP A 146 10.82 15.56 34.75
CA ASP A 146 11.69 15.96 35.87
C ASP A 146 11.10 17.22 36.52
N ASP A 147 10.09 17.01 37.38
CA ASP A 147 9.84 17.91 38.51
C ASP A 147 10.17 17.10 39.77
N CYS A 148 11.35 17.34 40.34
CA CYS A 148 11.58 17.10 41.76
C CYS A 148 12.64 18.06 42.33
N THR A 149 12.12 19.06 43.05
CA THR A 149 12.72 19.81 44.16
C THR A 149 13.64 20.99 43.84
N VAL A 150 12.98 22.16 43.83
CA VAL A 150 13.33 23.39 44.57
C VAL A 150 14.14 23.14 45.87
N ASP A 151 15.16 24.00 46.05
CA ASP A 151 15.85 24.40 47.29
C ASP A 151 16.81 23.45 48.02
N GLN A 152 18.08 23.46 47.60
CA GLN A 152 19.21 23.59 48.52
C GLN A 152 20.40 24.19 47.75
N TRP A 153 21.18 25.10 48.38
CA TRP A 153 22.48 25.69 47.91
C TRP A 153 22.58 27.18 47.56
N HIS A 154 21.72 28.07 48.08
CA HIS A 154 22.02 29.52 48.04
C HIS A 154 21.80 30.28 49.38
N ALA A 155 22.17 29.67 50.52
CA ALA A 155 22.30 30.38 51.80
C ALA A 155 23.52 29.94 52.62
N SER A 156 24.63 29.60 51.96
CA SER A 156 25.97 29.59 52.57
C SER A 156 26.95 30.23 51.59
N MET A 157 26.82 31.54 51.41
CA MET A 157 27.93 32.45 51.09
C MET A 157 27.40 33.89 50.97
N HIS A 158 27.00 34.48 52.09
CA HIS A 158 27.37 35.87 52.42
C HIS A 158 26.92 36.21 53.85
N GLN A 159 27.90 36.22 54.76
CA GLN A 159 27.94 36.83 56.10
C GLN A 159 26.93 36.38 57.16
#